data_AF-A0A2T4MDT5-F1
#
_entry.id   AF-A0A2T4MDT5-F1
#
_cell.length_a   1.000
_cell.length_b   1.000
_cell.length_c   1.000
_cell.angle_alpha   90.00
_cell.angle_beta   90.00
_cell.angle_gamma   90.00
#
_symmetry.space_group_name_H-M   'P 1'
#
loop_
_entity.id
_entity.type
_entity.pdbx_description
1 polymer ?
#
loop_
_entity_poly.entity_id
_entity_poly.type
_entity_poly.pdbx_seq_one_letter_code
_entity_poly.pdbx_strand_id
1 'polypeptide(L)'
;MKYHAYALIYILQCVMFIVVGILTLKLFFKIFKGFDFSDANHTKITGIAMCLFIYGVLPNFQALMTIRESYKGVLNTSDMSHALIMIIGVTILILAAVYEKSQKIKAEHDLTI
;
A
#
# COMPACT_ATOMS: atom_id res chain seq x y z
N MET A 1 -7.18 11.76 27.62
CA MET A 1 -7.59 10.56 26.86
C MET A 1 -7.68 10.79 25.35
N LYS A 2 -8.48 11.73 24.84
CA LYS A 2 -8.67 11.95 23.39
C LYS A 2 -7.36 12.21 22.60
N TYR A 3 -6.41 12.94 23.19
CA TYR A 3 -5.09 13.18 22.59
C TYR A 3 -4.26 11.89 22.40
N HIS A 4 -4.19 11.02 23.42
CA HIS A 4 -3.43 9.77 23.32
C HIS A 4 -4.01 8.84 22.25
N ALA A 5 -5.35 8.79 22.13
CA ALA A 5 -6.01 8.03 21.07
C ALA A 5 -5.70 8.60 19.68
N TYR A 6 -5.70 9.93 19.54
CA TYR A 6 -5.35 10.60 18.28
C TYR A 6 -3.89 10.33 17.89
N ALA A 7 -2.96 10.43 18.83
CA ALA A 7 -1.54 10.13 18.61
C ALA A 7 -1.32 8.65 18.26
N LEU A 8 -2.08 7.73 18.85
CA LEU A 8 -2.02 6.31 18.53
C LEU A 8 -2.49 6.04 17.09
N ILE A 9 -3.56 6.70 16.63
CA ILE A 9 -4.00 6.62 15.24
C ILE A 9 -2.90 7.12 14.30
N TYR A 10 -2.26 8.24 14.62
CA TYR A 10 -1.16 8.77 13.82
C TYR A 10 0.02 7.78 13.75
N ILE A 11 0.46 7.22 14.88
CA ILE A 11 1.53 6.21 14.91
C ILE A 11 1.15 4.99 14.05
N LEU A 12 -0.09 4.54 14.14
CA LEU A 12 -0.58 3.41 13.34
C LEU A 12 -0.53 3.73 11.83
N GLN A 13 -0.90 4.95 11.43
CA GLN A 13 -0.78 5.42 10.05
C GLN A 13 0.69 5.43 9.59
N CYS A 14 1.63 5.89 10.41
CA CYS A 14 3.05 5.87 10.08
C CYS A 14 3.58 4.44 9.90
N VAL A 15 3.21 3.52 10.80
CA VAL A 15 3.60 2.11 10.70
C VAL A 15 3.06 1.49 9.40
N MET A 16 1.78 1.74 9.08
CA MET A 16 1.18 1.26 7.83
C MET A 16 1.88 1.81 6.60
N PHE A 17 2.21 3.11 6.59
CA PHE A 17 2.94 3.74 5.50
C PHE A 17 4.28 3.04 5.24
N ILE A 18 5.07 2.79 6.30
CA ILE A 18 6.36 2.11 6.21
C ILE A 18 6.20 0.67 5.69
N VAL A 19 5.23 -0.08 6.25
CA VAL A 19 4.96 -1.46 5.86
C VAL A 19 4.58 -1.55 4.37
N VAL A 20 3.66 -0.69 3.93
CA VAL A 20 3.22 -0.64 2.52
C VAL A 20 4.39 -0.29 1.60
N GLY A 21 5.20 0.72 1.95
CA GLY A 21 6.38 1.08 1.16
C GLY A 21 7.38 -0.07 1.01
N ILE A 22 7.69 -0.79 2.10
CA ILE A 22 8.61 -1.93 2.06
C ILE A 22 8.05 -3.07 1.21
N LEU A 23 6.76 -3.40 1.36
CA LEU A 23 6.13 -4.47 0.59
C LEU A 23 6.10 -4.16 -0.90
N THR A 24 5.76 -2.93 -1.28
CA THR A 24 5.76 -2.50 -2.68
C THR A 24 7.16 -2.55 -3.28
N LEU A 25 8.19 -2.07 -2.57
CA LEU A 25 9.58 -2.16 -3.04
C LEU A 25 10.02 -3.62 -3.24
N LYS A 26 9.70 -4.50 -2.28
CA LYS A 26 10.01 -5.94 -2.41
C LYS A 26 9.33 -6.57 -3.62
N LEU A 27 8.07 -6.23 -3.88
CA LEU A 27 7.35 -6.70 -5.05
C LEU A 27 7.95 -6.16 -6.35
N PHE A 28 8.26 -4.86 -6.39
CA PHE A 28 8.87 -4.22 -7.55
C PHE A 28 10.15 -4.97 -7.98
N PHE A 29 11.08 -5.18 -7.05
CA PHE A 29 12.32 -5.89 -7.38
C PHE A 29 12.08 -7.34 -7.80
N LYS A 30 11.15 -8.06 -7.19
CA LYS A 30 10.86 -9.46 -7.57
C LYS A 30 10.27 -9.59 -8.97
N ILE A 31 9.32 -8.73 -9.33
CA ILE A 31 8.64 -8.79 -10.62
C ILE A 31 9.53 -8.28 -11.76
N PHE A 32 10.21 -7.15 -11.57
CA PHE A 32 11.01 -6.55 -12.63
C PHE A 32 12.39 -7.20 -12.81
N LYS A 33 13.03 -7.73 -11.74
CA LYS A 33 14.36 -8.35 -11.85
C LYS A 33 14.34 -9.82 -12.26
N GLY A 34 13.35 -10.59 -11.79
CA GLY A 34 13.34 -12.04 -11.96
C GLY A 34 12.00 -12.64 -12.41
N PHE A 35 10.95 -11.82 -12.52
CA PHE A 35 9.59 -12.28 -12.78
C PHE A 35 9.16 -13.47 -11.90
N ASP A 36 9.33 -13.35 -10.60
CA ASP A 36 8.79 -14.31 -9.62
C ASP A 36 7.37 -13.87 -9.24
N PHE A 37 6.34 -14.38 -9.92
CA PHE A 37 4.94 -14.19 -9.51
C PHE A 37 4.38 -15.50 -8.92
N SER A 38 4.72 -15.74 -7.65
CA SER A 38 4.25 -16.85 -6.83
C SER A 38 3.06 -16.44 -5.94
N ASP A 39 2.35 -17.41 -5.36
CA ASP A 39 1.27 -17.19 -4.38
C ASP A 39 1.71 -16.25 -3.25
N ALA A 40 2.95 -16.38 -2.79
CA ALA A 40 3.54 -15.52 -1.77
C ALA A 40 3.62 -14.04 -2.19
N ASN A 41 3.78 -13.74 -3.48
CA ASN A 41 3.80 -12.37 -4.00
C ASN A 41 2.39 -11.85 -4.27
N HIS A 42 1.45 -12.72 -4.68
CA HIS A 42 0.03 -12.40 -4.69
C HIS A 42 -0.48 -12.00 -3.30
N THR A 43 -0.16 -12.78 -2.26
CA THR A 43 -0.52 -12.45 -0.87
C THR A 43 0.02 -11.09 -0.41
N LYS A 44 1.21 -10.68 -0.89
CA LYS A 44 1.75 -9.34 -0.58
C LYS A 44 0.93 -8.23 -1.22
N ILE A 45 0.42 -8.42 -2.43
CA ILE A 45 -0.47 -7.44 -3.09
C ILE A 45 -1.77 -7.30 -2.30
N THR A 46 -2.36 -8.43 -1.89
CA THR A 46 -3.55 -8.42 -1.02
C THR A 46 -3.25 -7.71 0.32
N GLY A 47 -2.10 -7.98 0.91
CA GLY A 47 -1.65 -7.32 2.15
C GLY A 47 -1.48 -5.81 1.99
N ILE A 48 -0.87 -5.35 0.89
CA ILE A 48 -0.75 -3.93 0.56
C ILE A 48 -2.14 -3.30 0.43
N ALA A 49 -3.05 -3.92 -0.32
CA ALA A 49 -4.41 -3.42 -0.50
C ALA A 49 -5.16 -3.30 0.83
N MET A 50 -5.03 -4.30 1.72
CA MET A 50 -5.66 -4.29 3.03
C MET A 50 -5.07 -3.19 3.93
N CYS A 51 -3.75 -3.02 3.96
CA CYS A 51 -3.10 -1.95 4.70
C CYS A 51 -3.52 -0.56 4.20
N LEU A 52 -3.61 -0.36 2.88
CA LEU A 52 -4.08 0.89 2.28
C LEU A 52 -5.54 1.19 2.64
N PHE A 53 -6.39 0.17 2.63
CA PHE A 53 -7.79 0.31 3.04
C PHE A 53 -7.89 0.76 4.50
N ILE A 54 -7.20 0.07 5.42
CA ILE A 54 -7.21 0.45 6.84
C ILE A 54 -6.65 1.86 7.03
N TYR A 55 -5.54 2.20 6.34
CA TYR A 55 -4.96 3.54 6.34
C TYR A 55 -5.99 4.61 5.91
N GLY A 56 -6.74 4.35 4.84
CA GLY A 56 -7.75 5.29 4.31
C GLY A 56 -8.93 5.54 5.25
N VAL A 57 -9.28 4.57 6.10
CA VAL A 57 -10.40 4.69 7.04
C VAL A 57 -9.98 5.37 8.35
N LEU A 58 -8.70 5.25 8.76
CA LEU A 58 -8.16 5.80 10.01
C LEU A 58 -8.44 7.30 10.25
N PRO A 59 -8.33 8.20 9.25
CA PRO A 59 -8.67 9.63 9.40
C PRO A 59 -10.12 9.89 9.82
N ASN A 60 -11.06 9.02 9.46
CA ASN A 60 -12.47 9.19 9.85
C ASN A 60 -12.65 9.08 11.37
N PHE A 61 -11.83 8.26 12.05
CA PHE A 61 -11.84 8.16 13.51
C PHE A 61 -11.22 9.39 14.18
N GLN A 62 -10.21 10.01 13.56
CA GLN A 62 -9.64 11.28 14.03
C GLN A 62 -10.65 12.43 13.93
N ALA A 63 -11.48 12.46 12.89
CA ALA A 63 -12.53 13.48 12.71
C ALA A 63 -13.58 13.46 13.84
N LEU A 64 -13.82 12.30 14.45
CA LEU A 64 -14.73 12.13 15.60
C LEU A 64 -14.10 12.57 16.93
N MET A 65 -12.79 12.87 16.97
CA MET A 65 -12.08 13.28 18.17
C MET A 65 -11.87 14.80 18.20
N THR A 66 -12.56 15.48 19.12
CA THR A 66 -12.31 16.91 19.38
C THR A 66 -10.99 17.09 20.15
N ILE A 67 -9.94 17.55 19.46
CA ILE A 67 -8.64 17.93 20.03
C ILE A 67 -8.26 19.36 19.60
N ARG A 68 -7.34 20.00 20.34
CA ARG A 68 -6.88 21.38 20.01
C ARG A 68 -6.22 21.42 18.64
N GLU A 69 -6.48 22.50 17.90
CA GLU A 69 -5.93 22.76 16.55
C GLU A 69 -4.40 22.67 16.48
N SER A 70 -3.71 23.10 17.54
CA SER A 70 -2.25 23.01 17.65
C SER A 70 -1.71 21.58 17.49
N TYR A 71 -2.46 20.56 17.93
CA TYR A 71 -2.06 19.16 17.80
C TYR A 71 -2.44 18.57 16.44
N LYS A 72 -3.49 19.09 15.79
CA LYS A 72 -3.90 18.64 14.44
C LYS A 72 -2.85 19.02 13.39
N GLY A 73 -2.25 20.19 13.50
CA GLY A 73 -1.19 20.62 12.59
C GLY A 73 0.07 19.74 12.65
N VAL A 74 0.47 19.31 13.85
CA VAL A 74 1.67 18.47 14.05
C VAL A 74 1.44 17.03 13.61
N LEU A 75 0.22 16.52 13.77
CA LEU A 75 -0.15 15.13 13.47
C LEU A 75 -0.85 15.01 12.11
N ASN A 76 -0.52 15.90 11.19
CA ASN A 76 -1.05 15.89 9.83
C ASN A 76 -0.37 14.80 8.98
N THR A 77 -1.18 13.99 8.28
CA THR A 77 -0.72 12.91 7.40
C THR A 77 -0.92 13.21 5.91
N SER A 78 -1.21 14.45 5.51
CA SER A 78 -1.44 14.84 4.11
C SER A 78 -0.31 14.40 3.18
N ASP A 79 0.93 14.67 3.58
CA ASP A 79 2.10 14.37 2.76
C ASP A 79 2.32 12.86 2.62
N MET A 80 2.03 12.11 3.68
CA MET A 80 2.06 10.65 3.66
C MET A 80 1.00 10.09 2.70
N SER A 81 -0.21 10.67 2.70
CA SER A 81 -1.28 10.29 1.77
C SER A 81 -0.92 10.58 0.31
N HIS A 82 -0.26 11.70 0.02
CA HIS A 82 0.26 11.98 -1.33
C HIS A 82 1.32 10.96 -1.77
N ALA A 83 2.24 10.59 -0.87
CA ALA A 83 3.23 9.54 -1.15
C ALA A 83 2.58 8.16 -1.36
N LEU A 84 1.49 7.84 -0.64
CA LEU A 84 0.72 6.61 -0.87
C LEU A 84 0.09 6.54 -2.26
N ILE A 85 -0.32 7.67 -2.84
CA ILE A 85 -0.83 7.70 -4.23
C ILE A 85 0.26 7.21 -5.19
N MET A 86 1.51 7.64 -4.99
CA MET A 86 2.62 7.13 -5.80
C MET A 86 2.83 5.62 -5.59
N ILE A 87 2.73 5.13 -4.36
CA ILE A 87 2.86 3.69 -4.06
C ILE A 87 1.74 2.87 -4.71
N ILE A 88 0.51 3.38 -4.73
CA ILE A 88 -0.61 2.77 -5.46
C ILE A 88 -0.29 2.70 -6.95
N GLY A 89 0.19 3.79 -7.54
CA GLY A 89 0.62 3.83 -8.94
C GLY A 89 1.68 2.77 -9.27
N VAL A 90 2.71 2.63 -8.43
CA VAL A 90 3.74 1.58 -8.60
C VAL A 90 3.13 0.18 -8.49
N THR A 91 2.20 -0.04 -7.57
CA THR A 91 1.53 -1.33 -7.40
C THR A 91 0.69 -1.70 -8.63
N ILE A 92 0.01 -0.72 -9.24
CA ILE A 92 -0.72 -0.89 -10.51
C ILE A 92 0.24 -1.25 -11.65
N LEU A 93 1.40 -0.56 -11.76
CA LEU A 93 2.41 -0.89 -12.77
C LEU A 93 2.94 -2.32 -12.61
N ILE A 94 3.15 -2.77 -11.36
CA ILE A 94 3.54 -4.16 -11.07
C ILE A 94 2.47 -5.13 -11.57
N LEU A 95 1.19 -4.88 -11.26
CA LEU A 95 0.07 -5.71 -11.71
C LEU A 95 -0.04 -5.75 -13.24
N ALA A 96 0.14 -4.62 -13.92
CA ALA A 96 0.15 -4.54 -15.37
C ALA A 96 1.28 -5.38 -15.98
N ALA A 97 2.50 -5.30 -15.43
CA ALA A 97 3.64 -6.10 -15.88
C ALA A 97 3.41 -7.60 -15.67
N VAL A 98 2.79 -7.98 -14.55
CA VAL A 98 2.38 -9.37 -14.28
C VAL A 98 1.35 -9.85 -15.29
N TYR A 99 0.32 -9.05 -15.54
CA TYR A 99 -0.74 -9.38 -16.50
C TYR A 99 -0.16 -9.59 -17.91
N GLU A 100 0.65 -8.65 -18.40
CA GLU A 100 1.22 -8.71 -19.75
C GLU A 100 2.08 -9.97 -19.94
N LYS A 101 2.98 -10.26 -18.99
CA LYS A 101 3.81 -11.47 -19.08
C LYS A 101 3.00 -12.76 -18.95
N SER A 102 1.97 -12.78 -18.11
CA SER A 102 1.10 -13.97 -17.97
C SER A 102 0.36 -14.27 -19.27
N GLN A 103 -0.09 -13.24 -20.01
CA GLN A 103 -0.71 -13.41 -21.33
C GLN A 103 0.28 -13.94 -22.37
N LYS A 104 1.54 -13.46 -22.36
CA LYS A 104 2.59 -13.97 -23.27
C LYS A 104 2.87 -15.46 -23.05
N ILE A 105 3.00 -15.89 -21.79
CA ILE A 105 3.21 -17.31 -21.44
C ILE A 105 2.02 -18.16 -21.91
N LYS A 106 0.79 -17.68 -21.69
CA LYS A 106 -0.41 -18.41 -22.13
C LYS A 106 -0.43 -18.58 -23.66
N ALA A 107 -0.11 -17.52 -24.41
CA ALA A 107 -0.04 -17.59 -25.87
C ALA A 107 1.04 -18.56 -26.37
N GLU A 108 2.23 -18.57 -25.77
CA GLU A 108 3.30 -19.52 -26.10
C GLU A 108 2.89 -20.97 -25.81
N HIS A 109 2.20 -21.20 -24.69
CA HIS A 109 1.80 -22.54 -24.28
C HIS A 109 0.60 -23.08 -25.08
N ASP A 110 -0.34 -22.22 -25.48
CA ASP A 110 -1.44 -22.56 -26.39
C ASP A 110 -0.94 -22.85 -27.82
N LEU A 111 0.22 -22.31 -28.22
CA LEU A 111 0.85 -22.57 -29.53
C LEU A 111 1.68 -23.88 -29.55
N THR A 112 1.92 -24.51 -28.40
CA THR A 112 2.74 -25.74 -28.28
C THR A 112 1.93 -27.03 -28.05
N ILE A 113 0.60 -26.94 -27.94
CA ILE A 113 -0.34 -28.07 -27.89
C ILE A 113 -0.95 -28.26 -29.28
#